data_AF-A0A8I1KGM9-F1
#
_entry.id   AF-A0A8I1KGM9-F1
#
_cell.length_a   1.000
_cell.length_b   1.000
_cell.length_c   1.000
_cell.angle_alpha   90.00
_cell.angle_beta   90.00
_cell.angle_gamma   90.00
#
_symmetry.space_group_name_H-M   'P 1'
#
loop_
_entity.id
_entity.type
_entity.pdbx_description
1 polymer ?
#
loop_
_entity_poly.entity_id
_entity_poly.type
_entity_poly.pdbx_seq_one_letter_code
_entity_poly.pdbx_strand_id
1 'polypeptide(L)'
;MSDWLIYIALFFAVFFFMEGTAWFLHKYVMHGFLWVVHKSHHEPRTGAWELNDAFGIFFAGIAIALIAWGVQFGGPTWAWVVGAGVTAYGFVYFLAHDVLVHHRLGVNIHPKSGYLRRLYQAHRLHHAVDGKAGCVSFGFVFPPSPERLKKKLQELAPLRAAQRNKLDAKRFTPDGETLH
;
A
#
# COMPACT_ATOMS: atom_id res chain seq x y z
N MET A 1 -22.19 6.28 31.76
CA MET A 1 -21.87 5.11 30.89
C MET A 1 -20.51 5.38 30.29
N SER A 2 -19.62 4.39 30.35
CA SER A 2 -18.17 4.55 30.30
C SER A 2 -17.62 5.07 28.96
N ASP A 3 -16.81 6.14 29.01
CA ASP A 3 -16.02 6.67 27.88
C ASP A 3 -15.19 5.60 27.16
N TRP A 4 -14.88 4.50 27.87
CA TRP A 4 -14.21 3.32 27.32
C TRP A 4 -14.90 2.75 26.07
N LEU A 5 -16.24 2.73 26.01
CA LEU A 5 -16.94 2.24 24.82
C LEU A 5 -16.71 3.17 23.62
N ILE A 6 -16.65 4.48 23.85
CA ILE A 6 -16.36 5.48 22.83
C ILE A 6 -14.93 5.31 22.32
N TYR A 7 -13.96 5.11 23.21
CA TYR A 7 -12.56 4.91 22.82
C TYR A 7 -12.33 3.59 22.09
N ILE A 8 -12.99 2.51 22.50
CA ILE A 8 -12.95 1.23 21.77
C ILE A 8 -13.56 1.39 20.38
N ALA A 9 -14.71 2.05 20.28
CA ALA A 9 -15.35 2.33 18.98
C ALA A 9 -14.45 3.22 18.10
N LEU A 10 -13.83 4.25 18.68
CA LEU A 10 -12.90 5.13 17.98
C LEU A 10 -11.67 4.37 17.47
N PHE A 11 -11.08 3.50 18.29
CA PHE A 11 -9.95 2.66 17.89
C PHE A 11 -10.29 1.83 16.65
N PHE A 12 -11.41 1.10 16.66
CA PHE A 12 -11.82 0.29 15.52
C PHE A 12 -12.22 1.13 14.32
N ALA A 13 -12.89 2.27 14.54
CA ALA A 13 -13.22 3.20 13.47
C ALA A 13 -11.96 3.68 12.74
N VAL A 14 -10.93 4.10 13.48
CA VAL A 14 -9.63 4.49 12.91
C VAL A 14 -8.97 3.31 12.21
N PHE A 15 -8.91 2.14 12.83
CA PHE A 15 -8.32 0.93 12.25
C PHE A 15 -8.92 0.59 10.87
N PHE A 16 -10.25 0.57 10.74
CA PHE A 16 -10.90 0.28 9.45
C PHE A 16 -10.82 1.45 8.48
N PHE A 17 -10.88 2.70 8.96
CA PHE A 17 -10.71 3.89 8.12
C PHE A 17 -9.33 3.93 7.46
N MET A 18 -8.31 3.39 8.12
CA MET A 18 -6.96 3.31 7.56
C MET A 18 -6.88 2.46 6.29
N GLU A 19 -7.77 1.48 6.07
CA GLU A 19 -7.81 0.76 4.78
C GLU A 19 -8.17 1.70 3.63
N GLY A 20 -9.18 2.56 3.83
CA GLY A 20 -9.58 3.55 2.83
C GLY A 20 -8.46 4.55 2.58
N THR A 21 -7.78 4.97 3.65
CA THR A 21 -6.62 5.87 3.59
C THR A 21 -5.47 5.23 2.82
N ALA A 22 -5.10 3.99 3.15
CA ALA A 22 -4.03 3.25 2.48
C ALA A 22 -4.33 3.05 1.00
N TRP A 23 -5.55 2.62 0.66
CA TRP A 23 -5.99 2.50 -0.74
C TRP A 23 -5.86 3.82 -1.51
N PHE A 24 -6.33 4.92 -0.91
CA PHE A 24 -6.32 6.24 -1.56
C PHE A 24 -4.89 6.71 -1.80
N LEU A 25 -4.07 6.69 -0.76
CA LEU A 25 -2.68 7.11 -0.84
C LEU A 25 -1.89 6.23 -1.81
N HIS A 26 -2.07 4.91 -1.74
CA HIS A 26 -1.40 3.99 -2.64
C HIS A 26 -1.76 4.28 -4.10
N LYS A 27 -3.05 4.46 -4.42
CA LYS A 27 -3.51 4.69 -5.80
C LYS A 27 -3.21 6.09 -6.35
N TYR A 28 -3.35 7.14 -5.55
CA TYR A 28 -3.31 8.52 -6.05
C TYR A 28 -2.01 9.25 -5.70
N VAL A 29 -1.35 8.87 -4.61
CA VAL A 29 -0.10 9.50 -4.16
C VAL A 29 1.10 8.65 -4.58
N MET A 30 1.16 7.39 -4.13
CA MET A 30 2.31 6.51 -4.36
C MET A 30 2.40 6.06 -5.82
N HIS A 31 1.29 5.65 -6.45
CA HIS A 31 1.21 5.42 -7.91
C HIS A 31 0.99 6.70 -8.73
N GLY A 32 1.09 7.87 -8.09
CA GLY A 32 0.94 9.18 -8.72
C GLY A 32 2.26 9.94 -8.69
N PHE A 33 2.25 11.11 -8.04
CA PHE A 33 3.42 12.00 -8.01
C PHE A 33 4.57 11.48 -7.14
N LEU A 34 4.32 10.57 -6.19
CA LEU A 34 5.36 9.89 -5.40
C LEU A 34 5.75 8.53 -5.97
N TRP A 35 5.48 8.28 -7.26
CA TRP A 35 5.94 7.07 -7.94
C TRP A 35 7.45 6.90 -7.86
N VAL A 36 8.23 7.99 -7.91
CA VAL A 36 9.69 7.92 -7.76
C VAL A 36 10.15 7.30 -6.43
N VAL A 37 9.35 7.43 -5.37
CA VAL A 37 9.59 6.82 -4.04
C VAL A 37 9.09 5.38 -4.01
N HIS A 38 7.89 5.16 -4.54
CA HIS A 38 7.22 3.86 -4.50
C HIS A 38 7.78 2.86 -5.52
N LYS A 39 8.41 3.32 -6.60
CA LYS A 39 8.93 2.49 -7.69
C LYS A 39 9.94 1.46 -7.18
N SER A 40 10.78 1.81 -6.20
CA SER A 40 11.74 0.86 -5.61
C SER A 40 11.08 -0.39 -5.04
N HIS A 41 9.79 -0.30 -4.70
CA HIS A 41 8.99 -1.40 -4.17
C HIS A 41 8.41 -2.31 -5.26
N HIS A 42 8.24 -1.77 -6.47
CA HIS A 42 7.79 -2.53 -7.63
C HIS A 42 8.93 -3.24 -8.36
N GLU A 43 10.16 -2.76 -8.20
CA GLU A 43 11.36 -3.36 -8.78
C GLU A 43 11.96 -4.46 -7.88
N PRO A 44 12.76 -5.39 -8.45
CA PRO A 44 13.50 -6.35 -7.65
C PRO A 44 14.39 -5.67 -6.60
N ARG A 45 14.30 -6.13 -5.35
CA ARG A 45 15.08 -5.59 -4.23
C ARG A 45 16.58 -5.79 -4.40
N THR A 46 17.35 -4.79 -3.98
CA THR A 46 18.82 -4.81 -3.95
C THR A 46 19.41 -4.73 -2.53
N GLY A 47 18.63 -5.02 -1.48
CA GLY A 47 19.10 -4.97 -0.10
C GLY A 47 17.99 -5.11 0.93
N ALA A 48 18.26 -4.68 2.17
CA ALA A 48 17.30 -4.69 3.28
C ALA A 48 16.27 -3.54 3.20
N TRP A 49 16.69 -2.39 2.67
CA TRP A 49 15.93 -1.15 2.64
C TRP A 49 15.46 -0.78 1.23
N GLU A 50 14.31 -0.14 1.14
CA GLU A 50 13.77 0.48 -0.05
C GLU A 50 13.43 1.95 0.23
N LEU A 51 13.47 2.80 -0.79
CA LEU A 51 13.02 4.18 -0.67
C LEU A 51 11.56 4.26 -0.21
N ASN A 52 10.75 3.27 -0.60
CA ASN A 52 9.38 3.07 -0.13
C ASN A 52 9.24 2.96 1.41
N ASP A 53 10.29 2.57 2.15
CA ASP A 53 10.25 2.47 3.61
C ASP A 53 10.01 3.82 4.28
N ALA A 54 10.29 4.92 3.57
CA ALA A 54 9.98 6.27 3.99
C ALA A 54 8.48 6.46 4.31
N PHE A 55 7.57 5.78 3.60
CA PHE A 55 6.14 5.85 3.90
C PHE A 55 5.81 5.21 5.25
N GLY A 56 6.39 4.03 5.53
CA GLY A 56 6.21 3.36 6.82
C GLY A 56 6.73 4.21 7.98
N ILE A 57 7.92 4.78 7.82
CA ILE A 57 8.53 5.69 8.81
C ILE A 57 7.66 6.93 9.03
N PHE A 58 7.13 7.52 7.97
CA PHE A 58 6.26 8.70 8.05
C PHE A 58 4.98 8.42 8.87
N PHE A 59 4.26 7.34 8.55
CA PHE A 59 3.04 6.98 9.28
C PHE A 59 3.31 6.51 10.71
N ALA A 60 4.42 5.82 10.95
CA ALA A 60 4.87 5.48 12.29
C ALA A 60 5.15 6.75 13.11
N GLY A 61 5.81 7.76 12.51
CA GLY A 61 6.05 9.05 13.14
C GLY A 61 4.77 9.78 13.55
N ILE A 62 3.75 9.80 12.68
CA ILE A 62 2.43 10.36 13.01
C ILE A 62 1.79 9.61 14.19
N ALA A 63 1.79 8.28 14.15
CA ALA A 63 1.18 7.47 15.20
C ALA A 63 1.89 7.66 16.55
N ILE A 64 3.23 7.67 16.55
CA ILE A 64 4.05 7.92 17.75
C ILE A 64 3.76 9.32 18.30
N ALA A 65 3.70 10.34 17.44
CA ALA A 65 3.40 11.72 17.87
C ALA A 65 2.01 11.82 18.52
N LEU A 66 0.99 11.18 17.94
CA LEU A 66 -0.36 11.14 18.50
C LEU A 66 -0.42 10.42 19.85
N ILE A 67 0.27 9.28 19.97
CA ILE A 67 0.39 8.54 21.23
C ILE A 67 1.09 9.39 22.27
N ALA A 68 2.29 9.90 21.96
CA ALA A 68 3.08 10.72 22.89
C ALA A 68 2.31 11.97 23.33
N TRP A 69 1.58 12.62 22.42
CA TRP A 69 0.73 13.75 22.79
C TRP A 69 -0.34 13.35 23.81
N GLY A 70 -1.09 12.27 23.54
CA GLY A 70 -2.16 11.82 24.42
C GLY A 70 -1.72 11.18 25.74
N VAL A 71 -0.48 10.69 25.86
CA VAL A 71 0.00 10.02 27.09
C VAL A 71 1.04 10.81 27.88
N GLN A 72 1.89 11.59 27.21
CA GLN A 72 3.07 12.22 27.83
C GLN A 72 2.99 13.75 27.85
N PHE A 73 2.37 14.37 26.85
CA PHE A 73 2.38 15.83 26.69
C PHE A 73 1.03 16.51 27.02
N GLY A 74 0.20 15.87 27.85
CA GLY A 74 -1.06 16.44 28.34
C GLY A 74 -2.14 16.60 27.27
N GLY A 75 -2.01 15.90 26.14
CA GLY A 75 -3.03 15.84 25.11
C GLY A 75 -4.26 15.04 25.53
N PRO A 76 -5.35 15.13 24.75
CA PRO A 76 -6.59 14.44 25.07
C PRO A 76 -6.48 12.92 24.86
N THR A 77 -7.22 12.14 25.65
CA THR A 77 -7.23 10.66 25.58
C THR A 77 -7.51 10.12 24.17
N TRP A 78 -8.37 10.79 23.39
CA TRP A 78 -8.65 10.34 22.02
C TRP A 78 -7.40 10.33 21.13
N ALA A 79 -6.40 11.19 21.39
CA ALA A 79 -5.21 11.30 20.54
C ALA A 79 -4.40 10.01 20.56
N TRP A 80 -4.13 9.45 21.74
CA TRP A 80 -3.39 8.19 21.82
C TRP A 80 -4.22 7.01 21.34
N VAL A 81 -5.56 7.05 21.49
CA VAL A 81 -6.46 6.03 20.94
C VAL A 81 -6.42 6.01 19.40
N VAL A 82 -6.42 7.19 18.77
CA VAL A 82 -6.25 7.30 17.31
C VAL A 82 -4.87 6.77 16.90
N GLY A 83 -3.80 7.21 17.58
CA GLY A 83 -2.45 6.73 17.30
C GLY A 83 -2.30 5.22 17.46
N ALA A 84 -2.98 4.62 18.46
CA ALA A 84 -3.04 3.17 18.65
C ALA A 84 -3.77 2.48 17.49
N GLY A 85 -4.89 3.02 17.01
CA GLY A 85 -5.63 2.48 15.85
C GLY A 85 -4.79 2.51 14.56
N VAL A 86 -4.08 3.61 14.32
CA VAL A 86 -3.13 3.74 13.18
C VAL A 86 -1.99 2.72 13.32
N THR A 87 -1.42 2.58 14.52
CA THR A 87 -0.35 1.62 14.80
C THR A 87 -0.80 0.18 14.56
N ALA A 88 -1.99 -0.18 15.05
CA ALA A 88 -2.55 -1.53 14.89
C ALA A 88 -2.78 -1.86 13.40
N TYR A 89 -3.33 -0.92 12.63
CA TYR A 89 -3.47 -1.11 11.18
C TYR A 89 -2.11 -1.24 10.50
N GLY A 90 -1.16 -0.34 10.83
CA GLY A 90 0.20 -0.37 10.28
C GLY A 90 0.92 -1.69 10.57
N PHE A 91 0.72 -2.26 11.76
CA PHE A 91 1.28 -3.55 12.13
C PHE A 91 0.67 -4.70 11.33
N VAL A 92 -0.66 -4.74 11.18
CA VAL A 92 -1.34 -5.74 10.33
C VAL A 92 -0.88 -5.59 8.87
N TYR A 93 -0.77 -4.36 8.38
CA TYR A 93 -0.28 -4.08 7.04
C TYR A 93 1.14 -4.61 6.87
N PHE A 94 2.07 -4.28 7.77
CA PHE A 94 3.45 -4.76 7.73
C PHE A 94 3.54 -6.30 7.73
N LEU A 95 2.80 -6.97 8.60
CA LEU A 95 2.79 -8.44 8.64
C LEU A 95 2.30 -9.03 7.32
N ALA A 96 1.22 -8.46 6.77
CA ALA A 96 0.59 -9.02 5.59
C ALA A 96 1.35 -8.65 4.30
N HIS A 97 1.91 -7.45 4.21
CA HIS A 97 2.63 -6.92 3.06
C HIS A 97 4.10 -7.35 3.10
N ASP A 98 4.85 -6.86 4.07
CA ASP A 98 6.31 -7.00 4.14
C ASP A 98 6.75 -8.39 4.56
N VAL A 99 6.06 -9.02 5.51
CA VAL A 99 6.42 -10.36 6.01
C VAL A 99 5.84 -11.45 5.11
N LEU A 100 4.53 -11.44 4.88
CA LEU A 100 3.85 -12.51 4.14
C LEU A 100 4.07 -12.43 2.63
N VAL A 101 4.02 -11.25 2.00
CA VAL A 101 4.13 -11.16 0.52
C VAL A 101 5.54 -10.84 0.04
N HIS A 102 6.24 -9.92 0.70
CA HIS A 102 7.59 -9.52 0.30
C HIS A 102 8.71 -10.27 1.02
N HIS A 103 8.39 -11.12 1.99
CA HIS A 103 9.37 -11.95 2.70
C HIS A 103 10.55 -11.18 3.31
N ARG A 104 10.32 -9.92 3.74
CA ARG A 104 11.38 -9.02 4.22
C ARG A 104 12.14 -9.52 5.44
N LEU A 105 11.49 -10.32 6.29
CA LEU A 105 12.08 -10.91 7.48
C LEU A 105 12.61 -12.34 7.25
N GLY A 106 12.75 -12.79 5.99
CA GLY A 106 13.22 -14.13 5.66
C GLY A 106 12.21 -15.26 5.92
N VAL A 107 10.98 -14.91 6.27
CA VAL A 107 9.89 -15.87 6.53
C VAL A 107 9.16 -16.19 5.22
N ASN A 108 9.48 -17.34 4.62
CA ASN A 108 8.96 -17.76 3.31
C ASN A 108 7.64 -18.54 3.41
N ILE A 109 6.55 -17.86 3.81
CA ILE A 109 5.21 -18.46 3.89
C ILE A 109 4.49 -18.36 2.54
N HIS A 110 4.10 -19.51 2.00
CA HIS A 110 3.31 -19.58 0.77
C HIS A 110 1.90 -20.11 1.07
N PRO A 111 0.92 -19.23 1.31
CA PRO A 111 -0.42 -19.65 1.71
C PRO A 111 -1.12 -20.41 0.57
N LYS A 112 -1.53 -21.65 0.85
CA LYS A 112 -2.15 -22.56 -0.14
C LYS A 112 -3.66 -22.40 -0.28
N SER A 113 -4.36 -21.83 0.70
CA SER A 113 -5.81 -21.63 0.68
C SER A 113 -6.26 -20.48 1.58
N GLY A 114 -7.55 -20.14 1.50
CA GLY A 114 -8.19 -19.18 2.39
C GLY A 114 -7.81 -17.72 2.16
N TYR A 115 -8.00 -16.92 3.19
CA TYR A 115 -7.87 -15.46 3.13
C TYR A 115 -6.43 -14.99 2.94
N LEU A 116 -5.44 -15.62 3.59
CA LEU A 116 -4.02 -15.27 3.39
C LEU A 116 -3.58 -15.50 1.94
N ARG A 117 -4.07 -16.56 1.28
CA ARG A 117 -3.82 -16.78 -0.16
C ARG A 117 -4.42 -15.68 -1.01
N ARG A 118 -5.61 -15.18 -0.65
CA ARG A 118 -6.25 -14.06 -1.33
C ARG A 118 -5.43 -12.77 -1.19
N LEU A 119 -4.95 -12.44 0.00
CA LEU A 119 -4.04 -11.29 0.23
C LEU A 119 -2.80 -11.41 -0.64
N TYR A 120 -2.13 -12.57 -0.55
CA TYR A 120 -0.91 -12.85 -1.28
C TYR A 120 -1.09 -12.72 -2.81
N GLN A 121 -2.13 -13.35 -3.36
CA GLN A 121 -2.38 -13.30 -4.80
C GLN A 121 -2.82 -11.91 -5.28
N ALA A 122 -3.65 -11.20 -4.51
CA ALA A 122 -4.10 -9.88 -4.88
C ALA A 122 -2.93 -8.89 -5.00
N HIS A 123 -2.02 -8.92 -4.02
CA HIS A 123 -0.83 -8.07 -4.04
C HIS A 123 0.16 -8.48 -5.14
N ARG A 124 0.32 -9.78 -5.39
CA ARG A 124 1.15 -10.26 -6.51
C ARG A 124 0.61 -9.80 -7.87
N LEU A 125 -0.72 -9.76 -8.04
CA LEU A 125 -1.36 -9.23 -9.24
C LEU A 125 -1.23 -7.70 -9.36
N HIS A 126 -1.18 -6.98 -8.23
CA HIS A 126 -0.88 -5.55 -8.20
C HIS A 126 0.54 -5.27 -8.73
N HIS A 127 1.54 -6.00 -8.22
CA HIS A 127 2.93 -5.89 -8.69
C HIS A 127 3.19 -6.43 -10.10
N ALA A 128 2.21 -7.09 -10.73
CA ALA A 128 2.37 -7.57 -12.11
C ALA A 128 2.29 -6.43 -13.14
N VAL A 129 1.90 -5.22 -12.72
CA VAL A 129 1.80 -4.03 -13.57
C VAL A 129 2.53 -2.88 -12.90
N ASP A 130 3.49 -2.29 -13.61
CA ASP A 130 4.19 -1.11 -13.14
C ASP A 130 3.35 0.15 -13.33
N GLY A 131 3.36 1.00 -12.31
CA GLY A 131 2.62 2.25 -12.27
C GLY A 131 1.11 2.07 -12.24
N LYS A 132 0.40 3.18 -12.41
CA LYS A 132 -1.03 3.25 -12.12
C LYS A 132 -1.94 2.65 -13.18
N ALA A 133 -1.63 2.86 -14.46
CA ALA A 133 -2.63 2.62 -15.50
C ALA A 133 -2.74 1.13 -15.82
N GLY A 134 -3.98 0.64 -15.75
CA GLY A 134 -4.27 -0.78 -15.88
C GLY A 134 -3.78 -1.64 -14.71
N CYS A 135 -3.31 -1.04 -13.62
CA CYS A 135 -3.00 -1.73 -12.37
C CYS A 135 -4.29 -1.97 -11.55
N VAL A 136 -4.23 -2.95 -10.65
CA VAL A 136 -5.36 -3.41 -9.83
C VAL A 136 -4.97 -3.54 -8.36
N SER A 137 -5.95 -3.64 -7.46
CA SER A 137 -5.76 -3.94 -6.03
C SER A 137 -4.78 -3.02 -5.29
N PHE A 138 -5.13 -1.73 -5.15
CA PHE A 138 -4.35 -0.76 -4.36
C PHE A 138 -4.59 -0.84 -2.85
N GLY A 139 -5.68 -1.48 -2.41
CA GLY A 139 -5.91 -1.79 -1.00
C GLY A 139 -5.30 -3.15 -0.66
N PHE A 140 -5.01 -3.38 0.61
CA PHE A 140 -4.29 -4.58 1.03
C PHE A 140 -5.14 -5.48 1.93
N VAL A 141 -5.72 -4.98 3.02
CA VAL A 141 -6.40 -5.84 4.01
C VAL A 141 -7.73 -6.34 3.47
N PHE A 142 -8.45 -5.59 2.64
CA PHE A 142 -9.73 -6.05 2.08
C PHE A 142 -9.70 -6.13 0.55
N PRO A 143 -8.78 -6.93 -0.05
CA PRO A 143 -8.55 -6.89 -1.49
C PRO A 143 -9.62 -7.69 -2.22
N PRO A 144 -10.03 -7.39 -3.47
CA PRO A 144 -10.98 -8.22 -4.21
C PRO A 144 -10.51 -9.68 -4.41
N SER A 145 -11.39 -10.58 -4.88
CA SER A 145 -10.96 -11.96 -5.16
C SER A 145 -9.94 -12.01 -6.31
N PRO A 146 -8.99 -12.95 -6.31
CA PRO A 146 -7.97 -13.04 -7.36
C PRO A 146 -8.58 -13.23 -8.76
N GLU A 147 -9.70 -13.92 -8.88
CA GLU A 147 -10.43 -14.12 -10.14
C GLU A 147 -10.98 -12.80 -10.68
N ARG A 148 -11.58 -11.97 -9.82
CA ARG A 148 -12.07 -10.64 -10.19
C ARG A 148 -10.92 -9.73 -10.62
N LEU A 149 -9.79 -9.80 -9.92
CA LEU A 149 -8.59 -9.02 -10.25
C LEU A 149 -7.99 -9.42 -11.59
N LYS A 150 -7.88 -10.73 -11.88
CA LYS A 150 -7.43 -11.24 -13.17
C LYS A 150 -8.34 -10.80 -14.32
N LYS A 151 -9.66 -10.90 -14.14
CA LYS A 151 -10.63 -10.42 -15.14
C LYS A 151 -10.44 -8.92 -15.39
N LYS A 152 -10.31 -8.13 -14.32
CA LYS A 152 -10.09 -6.69 -14.43
C LYS A 152 -8.76 -6.34 -15.11
N LEU A 153 -7.70 -7.11 -14.86
CA LEU A 153 -6.42 -6.94 -15.57
C LEU A 153 -6.55 -7.19 -17.08
N GLN A 154 -7.35 -8.18 -17.49
CA GLN A 154 -7.64 -8.45 -18.90
C GLN A 154 -8.44 -7.31 -19.53
N GLU A 155 -9.49 -6.85 -18.86
CA GLU A 155 -10.30 -5.69 -19.30
C GLU A 155 -9.44 -4.41 -19.46
N LEU A 156 -8.43 -4.24 -18.61
CA LEU A 156 -7.53 -3.09 -18.64
C LEU A 156 -6.29 -3.29 -19.54
N ALA A 157 -6.13 -4.44 -20.21
CA ALA A 157 -5.01 -4.68 -21.11
C ALA A 157 -4.87 -3.64 -22.24
N PRO A 158 -5.97 -3.19 -22.89
CA PRO A 158 -5.87 -2.16 -23.93
C PRO A 158 -5.29 -0.83 -23.43
N LEU A 159 -5.59 -0.43 -22.19
CA LEU A 159 -5.05 0.80 -21.60
C LEU A 159 -3.53 0.73 -21.43
N ARG A 160 -3.02 -0.44 -21.03
CA ARG A 160 -1.58 -0.69 -20.87
C ARG A 160 -0.88 -0.64 -22.23
N ALA A 161 -1.47 -1.26 -23.25
CA ALA A 161 -0.95 -1.21 -24.61
C ALA A 161 -0.89 0.23 -25.15
N ALA A 162 -1.97 1.00 -24.97
CA ALA A 162 -2.01 2.40 -25.39
C ALA A 162 -0.97 3.28 -24.68
N GLN A 163 -0.73 3.06 -23.39
CA GLN A 163 0.27 3.81 -22.64
C GLN A 163 1.70 3.46 -23.07
N ARG A 164 2.00 2.17 -23.31
CA ARG A 164 3.30 1.74 -23.82
C ARG A 164 3.60 2.40 -25.17
N ASN A 165 2.64 2.35 -26.09
CA ASN A 165 2.79 3.00 -27.41
C ASN A 165 3.04 4.51 -27.30
N LYS A 166 2.40 5.21 -26.33
CA LYS A 166 2.67 6.64 -26.09
C LYS A 166 4.06 6.91 -25.53
N LEU A 167 4.59 6.02 -24.68
CA LEU A 167 5.96 6.13 -24.16
C LEU A 167 6.98 5.89 -25.27
N ASP A 168 6.75 4.87 -26.12
CA ASP A 168 7.59 4.56 -27.27
C ASP A 168 7.58 5.71 -28.28
N ALA A 169 6.41 6.27 -28.60
CA ALA A 169 6.27 7.44 -29.48
C ALA A 169 6.87 8.73 -28.91
N LYS A 170 7.17 8.81 -27.60
CA LYS A 170 7.92 9.92 -27.01
C LYS A 170 9.43 9.68 -27.00
N ARG A 171 9.87 8.42 -27.10
CA ARG A 171 11.28 8.05 -27.24
C ARG A 171 11.81 8.21 -28.66
N PHE A 172 10.91 8.17 -29.65
CA PHE A 172 11.20 8.46 -31.05
C PHE A 172 10.54 9.78 -31.46
N THR A 173 11.32 10.83 -31.71
CA THR A 173 10.82 12.03 -32.40
C THR A 173 10.58 11.70 -33.88
N PRO A 174 9.79 12.51 -34.63
CA PRO A 174 9.53 12.29 -36.07
C PRO A 174 10.80 12.19 -36.94
N ASP A 175 11.94 12.59 -36.39
CA ASP A 175 13.22 12.76 -37.08
C ASP A 175 14.15 11.53 -36.89
N GLY A 176 13.72 10.52 -36.13
CA GLY A 176 14.43 9.23 -35.99
C GLY A 176 15.61 9.24 -35.02
N GLU A 177 15.90 10.34 -34.34
CA GLU A 177 16.97 10.39 -33.33
C GLU A 177 16.46 9.89 -31.96
N THR A 178 17.15 8.89 -31.41
CA THR A 178 16.94 8.40 -30.05
C THR A 178 17.45 9.43 -29.04
N LEU A 179 16.60 9.89 -28.13
CA LEU A 179 17.02 10.75 -27.01
C LEU A 179 18.00 9.99 -26.10
N HIS A 180 19.26 10.43 -26.07
CA HIS A 180 20.32 9.95 -25.17
C HIS A 180 20.13 10.45 -23.73
#